data_AF-A0A524Q1Y7-F1
#
_entry.id   AF-A0A524Q1Y7-F1
#
_cell.length_a   1.000
_cell.length_b   1.000
_cell.length_c   1.000
_cell.angle_alpha   90.00
_cell.angle_beta   90.00
_cell.angle_gamma   90.00
#
_symmetry.space_group_name_H-M   'P 1'
#
loop_
_entity.id
_entity.type
_entity.pdbx_description
1 polymer ?
#
loop_
_entity_poly.entity_id
_entity_poly.type
_entity_poly.pdbx_seq_one_letter_code
_entity_poly.pdbx_strand_id
1 'polypeptide(L)' 'MSVLKQSAQAVQIALESNGFECRVVELPASTRTAKEAAGTIGCSVAQIAKSIVFKASKSGRAVLVVASGLN' A
#
# COMPACT_ATOMS: atom_id res chain seq x y z
N MET A 1 -18.83 8.12 -9.60
CA MET A 1 -17.82 7.13 -9.16
C MET A 1 -16.56 7.43 -9.94
N SER A 2 -15.45 7.78 -9.30
CA SER A 2 -14.17 7.92 -10.00
C SER A 2 -13.67 6.51 -10.35
N VAL A 3 -13.28 6.34 -11.60
CA VAL A 3 -12.56 5.13 -12.04
C VAL A 3 -11.18 5.19 -11.41
N LEU A 4 -10.78 4.13 -10.69
CA LEU A 4 -9.42 4.01 -10.13
C LEU A 4 -8.41 4.11 -11.28
N LYS A 5 -7.23 4.71 -11.02
CA LYS A 5 -6.10 4.63 -11.95
C LYS A 5 -5.72 3.17 -12.14
N GLN A 6 -5.12 2.87 -13.28
CA GLN A 6 -4.78 1.51 -13.69
C GLN A 6 -4.00 0.72 -12.62
N SER A 7 -3.03 1.34 -11.95
CA SER A 7 -2.25 0.69 -10.90
C SER A 7 -3.09 0.37 -9.65
N ALA A 8 -3.97 1.28 -9.23
CA ALA A 8 -4.89 1.06 -8.11
C ALA A 8 -5.95 -0.01 -8.45
N GLN A 9 -6.43 -0.02 -9.69
CA GLN A 9 -7.34 -1.05 -10.19
C GLN A 9 -6.70 -2.44 -10.17
N ALA A 10 -5.43 -2.56 -10.56
CA ALA A 10 -4.71 -3.84 -10.51
C ALA A 10 -4.64 -4.40 -9.07
N VAL A 11 -4.47 -3.53 -8.06
CA VAL A 11 -4.50 -3.92 -6.65
C VAL A 11 -5.91 -4.37 -6.22
N GLN A 12 -6.95 -3.65 -6.63
CA GLN A 12 -8.34 -4.03 -6.35
C GLN A 12 -8.66 -5.43 -6.90
N ILE A 13 -8.31 -5.68 -8.17
CA ILE A 13 -8.50 -6.98 -8.82
C ILE A 13 -7.75 -8.09 -8.09
N ALA A 14 -6.50 -7.83 -7.66
CA ALA A 14 -5.71 -8.80 -6.91
C ALA A 14 -6.35 -9.15 -5.56
N LEU A 15 -6.90 -8.17 -4.85
CA LEU A 15 -7.62 -8.40 -3.58
C LEU A 15 -8.86 -9.28 -3.80
N GLU A 16 -9.69 -8.92 -4.78
CA GLU A 16 -10.91 -9.67 -5.13
C GLU A 16 -10.60 -11.11 -5.57
N SER A 17 -9.59 -11.28 -6.43
CA SER A 17 -9.20 -12.60 -6.95
C SER A 17 -8.66 -13.52 -5.86
N ASN A 18 -8.21 -12.98 -4.73
CA ASN A 18 -7.76 -13.73 -3.56
C ASN A 18 -8.83 -13.82 -2.45
N GLY A 19 -10.06 -13.37 -2.71
CA GLY A 19 -11.18 -13.48 -1.78
C GLY A 19 -11.16 -12.48 -0.62
N PHE A 20 -10.42 -11.37 -0.74
CA PHE A 20 -10.40 -10.33 0.29
C PHE A 20 -11.50 -9.29 0.07
N GLU A 21 -12.28 -9.02 1.11
CA GLU A 21 -13.33 -7.98 1.12
C GLU A 21 -12.77 -6.58 1.39
N CYS A 22 -11.66 -6.22 0.74
CA CYS A 22 -11.01 -4.92 0.87
C CYS A 22 -11.35 -4.00 -0.31
N ARG A 23 -11.39 -2.68 -0.06
CA ARG A 23 -11.61 -1.65 -1.08
C ARG A 23 -10.40 -0.73 -1.20
N VAL A 24 -9.86 -0.62 -2.42
CA VAL A 24 -8.87 0.39 -2.78
C VAL A 24 -9.57 1.72 -3.01
N VAL A 25 -9.06 2.78 -2.37
CA VAL A 25 -9.62 4.13 -2.45
C VAL A 25 -8.52 5.10 -2.87
N GLU A 26 -8.78 5.88 -3.92
CA GLU A 26 -7.96 7.04 -4.25
C GLU A 26 -8.46 8.26 -3.49
N LEU A 27 -7.58 8.82 -2.67
CA LEU A 27 -7.87 10.02 -1.89
C LEU A 27 -7.43 11.26 -2.69
N PRO A 28 -8.14 12.40 -2.54
CA PRO A 28 -7.79 13.63 -3.24
C PRO A 28 -6.49 14.27 -2.71
N ALA A 29 -6.12 13.98 -1.46
CA ALA A 29 -4.89 14.44 -0.84
C ALA A 29 -3.75 13.40 -0.98
N SER A 30 -2.50 13.86 -0.82
CA SER A 30 -1.31 13.01 -0.96
C SER A 30 -1.29 11.87 0.07
N THR A 31 -0.90 10.69 -0.40
CA THR A 31 -0.59 9.53 0.43
C THR A 31 0.82 9.01 0.16
N ARG A 32 1.75 9.89 -0.28
CA ARG A 32 3.09 9.50 -0.72
C ARG A 32 3.99 9.05 0.43
N THR A 33 3.84 9.66 1.60
CA THR A 33 4.57 9.26 2.81
C THR A 33 3.61 8.68 3.84
N ALA A 34 4.13 7.87 4.77
CA ALA A 34 3.31 7.32 5.85
C ALA A 34 2.66 8.42 6.70
N LYS A 35 3.36 9.54 6.92
CA LYS A 35 2.81 10.70 7.65
C LYS A 35 1.67 11.39 6.89
N GLU A 36 1.84 11.60 5.58
CA GLU A 36 0.80 12.19 4.73
C GLU A 36 -0.44 11.28 4.63
N ALA A 37 -0.22 9.97 4.43
CA ALA A 37 -1.30 8.99 4.38
C ALA A 37 -2.08 8.92 5.70
N ALA A 38 -1.38 8.84 6.83
CA ALA A 38 -1.99 8.83 8.16
C ALA A 38 -2.81 10.10 8.43
N GLY A 39 -2.26 11.28 8.07
CA GLY A 39 -2.97 12.54 8.19
C GLY A 39 -4.22 12.63 7.31
N THR A 40 -4.15 12.09 6.09
CA THR A 40 -5.29 12.08 5.16
C THR A 40 -6.40 11.11 5.60
N ILE A 41 -6.03 9.95 6.14
CA ILE A 41 -6.97 8.91 6.58
C ILE A 41 -7.54 9.21 7.97
N GLY A 42 -6.80 9.93 8.81
CA GLY A 42 -7.16 10.16 10.21
C GLY A 42 -6.79 9.00 11.13
N CYS A 43 -5.69 8.29 10.83
CA CYS A 43 -5.18 7.20 11.66
C CYS A 43 -3.79 7.51 12.23
N SER A 44 -3.28 6.66 13.12
CA SER A 44 -1.89 6.78 13.56
C SER A 44 -0.93 6.36 12.43
N VAL A 45 0.28 6.92 12.42
CA VAL A 45 1.32 6.55 11.44
C VAL A 45 1.69 5.07 11.54
N ALA A 46 1.61 4.49 12.74
CA ALA A 46 1.91 3.08 12.98
C ALA A 46 0.95 2.13 12.23
N GLN A 47 -0.27 2.58 11.93
CA GLN A 47 -1.29 1.82 11.19
C GLN A 47 -1.08 1.86 9.68
N ILE A 48 -0.17 2.69 9.17
CA ILE A 48 0.18 2.68 7.75
C ILE A 48 1.18 1.55 7.50
N ALA A 49 0.85 0.61 6.61
CA ALA A 49 1.77 -0.42 6.16
C ALA A 49 2.59 0.05 4.96
N LYS A 50 3.90 -0.21 4.96
CA LYS A 50 4.83 0.05 3.85
C LYS A 50 5.28 -1.27 3.25
N SER A 51 5.12 -1.42 1.94
CA SER A 51 5.66 -2.54 1.17
C SER A 51 7.02 -2.15 0.59
N ILE A 52 8.11 -2.69 1.14
CA ILE A 52 9.49 -2.39 0.73
C ILE A 52 10.08 -3.63 0.08
N VAL A 53 10.53 -3.50 -1.16
CA VAL A 53 11.12 -4.61 -1.92
C VAL A 53 12.64 -4.49 -1.88
N PHE A 54 13.31 -5.54 -1.40
CA PHE A 54 14.76 -5.71 -1.40
C PHE A 54 15.17 -6.81 -2.37
N LYS A 55 16.42 -6.75 -2.83
CA LYS A 55 17.10 -7.85 -3.49
C LYS A 55 18.12 -8.45 -2.54
N ALA A 56 17.96 -9.71 -2.18
CA ALA A 56 18.89 -10.41 -1.30
C ALA A 56 20.29 -10.46 -1.95
N SER A 57 21.31 -9.94 -1.28
CA SER A 57 22.65 -9.75 -1.85
C SER A 57 23.31 -11.06 -2.30
N LYS A 58 23.13 -12.14 -1.54
CA LYS A 58 23.75 -13.45 -1.83
C LYS A 58 22.99 -14.27 -2.87
N SER A 59 21.66 -14.29 -2.81
CA SER A 59 20.84 -15.18 -3.63
C SER A 59 20.16 -14.49 -4.81
N GLY A 60 20.17 -13.15 -4.85
CA GLY A 60 19.47 -12.37 -5.86
C GLY A 60 17.94 -12.41 -5.76
N ARG A 61 17.38 -13.15 -4.79
CA ARG A 61 15.93 -13.28 -4.60
C ARG A 61 15.29 -11.96 -4.20
N ALA A 62 14.10 -11.68 -4.71
CA ALA A 62 13.27 -10.59 -4.23
C ALA A 62 12.74 -10.91 -2.83
N VAL A 63 12.77 -9.92 -1.94
CA VAL A 63 12.25 -9.99 -0.57
C VAL A 63 11.29 -8.83 -0.38
N LEU A 64 10.03 -9.13 -0.09
CA LEU A 64 9.03 -8.15 0.32
C LEU A 64 9.03 -8.05 1.84
N VAL A 65 9.23 -6.83 2.36
CA VAL A 65 9.05 -6.50 3.77
C VAL A 65 7.81 -5.63 3.89
N VAL A 66 6.85 -6.07 4.72
CA VAL A 66 5.70 -5.25 5.12
C VAL A 66 6.00 -4.69 6.51
N ALA A 67 6.25 -3.39 6.61
CA ALA A 67 6.64 -2.72 7.84
C ALA A 67 5.63 -1.65 8.25
N SER A 68 5.53 -1.38 9.56
CA SER A 68 4.77 -0.23 10.06
C SER A 68 5.39 1.08 9.60
N GLY A 69 4.56 2.11 9.41
CA GLY A 69 4.93 3.45 8.94
C GLY A 69 5.89 4.21 9.85
N LEU A 70 6.13 3.73 11.07
CA LEU A 70 7.16 4.26 11.97
C LEU A 70 8.58 3.80 11.64
N ASN A 71 8.73 2.72 10.86
CA ASN A 71 10.03 2.19 10.42
C ASN A 71 10.46 2.81 9.09
#